data_AF-A0A8T4JXS6-F1
#
_entry.id   AF-A0A8T4JXS6-F1
#
_cell.length_a   1.000
_cell.length_b   1.000
_cell.length_c   1.000
_cell.angle_alpha   90.00
_cell.angle_beta   90.00
_cell.angle_gamma   90.00
#
_symmetry.space_group_name_H-M   'P 1'
#
loop_
_entity.id
_entity.type
_entity.pdbx_description
1 polymer ?
#
loop_
_entity_poly.entity_id
_entity_poly.type
_entity_poly.pdbx_seq_one_letter_code
_entity_poly.pdbx_strand_id
1 'polypeptide(L)'
;MKTGYPMFEQYADGKEPAMDQAETNLERLCLEFIRQDCQGLNYSEEEKEGRSGIPYNYEQDVNRLCFERAVHRFMQTGTKEDAFDIYYCYADLFSPFGKGYKATRVLLETLSEHEGNSGSLLMSHRDHYSHSVYVFLLGIAVYKENEAVRNAYNRRVGFPEAGPEACCHFLKQWGLTALFHDVGYPFEIAHQQIKTVAYQLAAKKIGKKDRPGECPPPFVSYGNMNLLTKLIEGERYLDLNDIFASELEKRFGKKLGMGWQQFYDILERRAVNSVLYMDHAFFSGILMLKRMLSLRDEDGHVVYDISSKEPMEEMDALIAILLHNSLYRFEFGVIGSYKSGDMSRRLSLDDGQPLAYLLMLCDELQCWDRTAYGQNTRRQVSPFGADLFFEDGGIRAEYWYDGSMKEKACNSAAYRNMMPKAGGALKFRDDIGEFLALESVGGLSVSTAWQEKKRARNRYASESDYLNLYDFALALNGRYNQKLTPESVEKLEEKEQEAFQEELERDFDRLSLEFRLSNLAQARNYQVHLEKIGCFYNSRAMDYELVTDFTKEELETLSVLEHERWAEEKRSMGWVFADDYQNKQERDLRRVHCDLIPYEELTEEEKAKDAEPMRLLIRLLDLYDGLRMYRFAR
;
A
#
# COMPACT_ATOMS: atom_id res chain seq x y z
N MET A 1 20.01 -30.81 9.94
CA MET A 1 20.67 -29.84 9.03
C MET A 1 19.65 -28.75 8.76
N LYS A 2 19.91 -27.52 9.21
CA LYS A 2 19.14 -26.33 8.77
C LYS A 2 19.24 -26.33 7.24
N THR A 3 18.10 -26.50 6.61
CA THR A 3 17.94 -26.97 5.23
C THR A 3 18.80 -26.18 4.26
N GLY A 4 19.59 -26.89 3.43
CA GLY A 4 20.34 -26.29 2.35
C GLY A 4 19.39 -25.74 1.30
N TYR A 5 19.18 -24.44 1.31
CA TYR A 5 18.53 -23.64 0.28
C TYR A 5 19.34 -22.35 0.15
N PRO A 6 19.50 -21.83 -1.08
CA PRO A 6 20.60 -20.93 -1.44
C PRO A 6 20.59 -19.78 -0.46
N MET A 7 21.61 -19.73 0.40
CA MET A 7 21.82 -18.59 1.28
C MET A 7 21.80 -17.38 0.37
N PHE A 8 20.76 -16.57 0.57
CA PHE A 8 20.38 -15.35 -0.10
C PHE A 8 21.46 -14.27 -0.07
N GLU A 9 22.71 -14.61 0.27
CA GLU A 9 23.77 -13.64 0.49
C GLU A 9 24.37 -13.10 -0.80
N GLN A 10 24.31 -13.82 -1.94
CA GLN A 10 24.74 -13.34 -3.25
C GLN A 10 24.00 -14.09 -4.38
N TYR A 11 23.59 -13.40 -5.45
CA TYR A 11 23.11 -14.08 -6.66
C TYR A 11 24.25 -14.93 -7.24
N ALA A 12 23.94 -15.91 -8.10
CA ALA A 12 24.95 -16.79 -8.70
C ALA A 12 26.05 -16.03 -9.50
N ASP A 13 25.80 -14.77 -9.86
CA ASP A 13 26.73 -13.85 -10.53
C ASP A 13 27.41 -12.83 -9.60
N GLY A 14 27.15 -12.88 -8.29
CA GLY A 14 27.72 -12.00 -7.26
C GLY A 14 27.11 -10.60 -7.18
N LYS A 15 26.11 -10.26 -8.00
CA LYS A 15 25.38 -8.98 -7.95
C LYS A 15 24.17 -9.08 -7.04
N GLU A 16 23.62 -7.96 -6.57
CA GLU A 16 22.30 -7.90 -5.94
C GLU A 16 21.44 -6.87 -6.68
N PRO A 17 20.66 -7.26 -7.71
CA PRO A 17 20.11 -6.29 -8.66
C PRO A 17 19.25 -5.18 -8.05
N ALA A 18 18.57 -5.39 -6.91
CA ALA A 18 17.82 -4.32 -6.23
C ALA A 18 18.76 -3.42 -5.42
N MET A 19 19.61 -4.03 -4.59
CA MET A 19 20.55 -3.33 -3.72
C MET A 19 21.58 -2.51 -4.49
N ASP A 20 22.13 -3.07 -5.57
CA ASP A 20 23.09 -2.39 -6.46
C ASP A 20 22.47 -1.21 -7.22
N GLN A 21 21.14 -1.20 -7.37
CA GLN A 21 20.37 -0.19 -8.10
C GLN A 21 19.62 0.78 -7.17
N ALA A 22 19.77 0.65 -5.85
CA ALA A 22 19.12 1.54 -4.91
C ALA A 22 19.61 2.99 -5.10
N GLU A 23 18.69 3.92 -5.34
CA GLU A 23 19.03 5.33 -5.63
C GLU A 23 19.09 6.19 -4.36
N THR A 24 18.49 5.71 -3.25
CA THR A 24 18.35 6.47 -2.00
C THR A 24 18.77 5.64 -0.79
N ASN A 25 19.16 6.30 0.30
CA ASN A 25 19.45 5.60 1.54
C ASN A 25 18.19 4.95 2.12
N LEU A 26 17.04 5.62 2.03
CA LEU A 26 15.74 5.06 2.41
C LEU A 26 15.45 3.73 1.71
N GLU A 27 15.62 3.68 0.38
CA GLU A 27 15.43 2.46 -0.41
C GLU A 27 16.37 1.35 0.06
N ARG A 28 17.67 1.65 0.15
CA ARG A 28 18.69 0.71 0.61
C ARG A 28 18.34 0.09 1.96
N LEU A 29 17.95 0.91 2.94
CA LEU A 29 17.60 0.44 4.28
C LEU A 29 16.37 -0.48 4.26
N CYS A 30 15.36 -0.17 3.45
CA CYS A 30 14.18 -1.02 3.31
C CYS A 30 14.51 -2.37 2.69
N LEU A 31 15.32 -2.37 1.63
CA LEU A 31 15.75 -3.60 0.96
C LEU A 31 16.61 -4.46 1.89
N GLU A 32 17.56 -3.88 2.61
CA GLU A 32 18.37 -4.56 3.62
C GLU A 32 17.52 -5.16 4.75
N PHE A 33 16.54 -4.41 5.26
CA PHE A 33 15.64 -4.90 6.30
C PHE A 33 14.88 -6.16 5.85
N ILE A 34 14.25 -6.10 4.68
CA ILE A 34 13.49 -7.23 4.15
C ILE A 34 14.42 -8.40 3.82
N ARG A 35 15.60 -8.13 3.25
CA ARG A 35 16.54 -9.17 2.81
C ARG A 35 17.24 -9.87 3.97
N GLN A 36 17.84 -9.09 4.86
CA GLN A 36 18.84 -9.54 5.83
C GLN A 36 18.25 -9.70 7.23
N ASP A 37 17.34 -8.80 7.64
CA ASP A 37 16.83 -8.78 9.01
C ASP A 37 15.58 -9.65 9.16
N CYS A 38 14.71 -9.73 8.15
CA CYS A 38 13.49 -10.55 8.14
C CYS A 38 13.72 -12.01 7.71
N GLN A 39 14.85 -12.62 8.11
CA GLN A 39 15.12 -14.04 7.85
C GLN A 39 14.16 -14.95 8.62
N GLY A 40 13.79 -16.08 8.01
CA GLY A 40 12.86 -17.03 8.62
C GLY A 40 11.39 -16.57 8.68
N LEU A 41 11.04 -15.52 7.93
CA LEU A 41 9.66 -15.06 7.78
C LEU A 41 8.74 -16.23 7.42
N ASN A 42 7.72 -16.47 8.25
CA ASN A 42 6.73 -17.54 8.10
C ASN A 42 7.30 -18.97 8.06
N TYR A 43 8.51 -19.22 8.54
CA TYR A 43 9.03 -20.59 8.57
C TYR A 43 8.19 -21.51 9.47
N SER A 44 8.04 -22.76 9.03
CA SER A 44 7.34 -23.80 9.78
C SER A 44 8.16 -25.09 9.79
N GLU A 45 8.13 -25.80 10.92
CA GLU A 45 8.66 -27.17 11.02
C GLU A 45 7.60 -28.22 10.62
N GLU A 46 6.33 -27.84 10.66
CA GLU A 46 5.19 -28.72 10.35
C GLU A 46 4.91 -28.78 8.85
N GLU A 47 4.96 -27.63 8.19
CA GLU A 47 4.72 -27.51 6.74
C GLU A 47 5.96 -27.91 5.95
N LYS A 48 5.83 -28.94 5.12
CA LYS A 48 6.96 -29.49 4.35
C LYS A 48 6.97 -29.06 2.89
N GLU A 49 5.79 -28.93 2.30
CA GLU A 49 5.61 -28.70 0.88
C GLU A 49 4.90 -27.35 0.67
N GLY A 50 5.51 -26.50 -0.14
CA GLY A 50 4.96 -25.22 -0.57
C GLY A 50 4.22 -25.33 -1.90
N ARG A 51 3.73 -24.19 -2.38
CA ARG A 51 3.11 -24.10 -3.70
C ARG A 51 4.14 -24.40 -4.79
N SER A 52 3.71 -25.03 -5.88
CA SER A 52 4.58 -25.50 -6.98
C SER A 52 5.50 -26.68 -6.65
N GLY A 53 5.31 -27.37 -5.51
CA GLY A 53 6.07 -28.56 -5.15
C GLY A 53 7.50 -28.28 -4.66
N ILE A 54 7.86 -27.02 -4.44
CA ILE A 54 9.10 -26.66 -3.76
C ILE A 54 8.88 -26.75 -2.23
N PRO A 55 9.93 -26.89 -1.41
CA PRO A 55 9.77 -26.92 0.04
C PRO A 55 9.14 -25.65 0.60
N TYR A 56 8.33 -25.78 1.64
CA TYR A 56 7.57 -24.65 2.20
C TYR A 56 8.46 -23.47 2.63
N ASN A 57 9.52 -23.71 3.42
CA ASN A 57 10.42 -22.65 3.87
C ASN A 57 11.20 -21.99 2.70
N TYR A 58 11.47 -22.75 1.63
CA TYR A 58 12.05 -22.19 0.41
C TYR A 58 11.07 -21.24 -0.29
N GLU A 59 9.79 -21.62 -0.38
CA GLU A 59 8.73 -20.75 -0.89
C GLU A 59 8.64 -19.45 -0.06
N GLN A 60 8.73 -19.52 1.26
CA GLN A 60 8.66 -18.33 2.10
C GLN A 60 9.81 -17.35 1.83
N ASP A 61 11.02 -17.84 1.57
CA ASP A 61 12.11 -16.94 1.18
C ASP A 61 11.91 -16.37 -0.24
N VAL A 62 11.33 -17.13 -1.18
CA VAL A 62 10.95 -16.61 -2.49
C VAL A 62 9.87 -15.53 -2.35
N ASN A 63 8.90 -15.71 -1.45
CA ASN A 63 7.87 -14.70 -1.17
C ASN A 63 8.49 -13.43 -0.56
N ARG A 64 9.49 -13.57 0.31
CA ARG A 64 10.26 -12.43 0.85
C ARG A 64 11.01 -11.68 -0.25
N LEU A 65 11.63 -12.40 -1.20
CA LEU A 65 12.27 -11.79 -2.38
C LEU A 65 11.24 -11.07 -3.27
N CYS A 66 10.06 -11.64 -3.48
CA CYS A 66 8.99 -10.97 -4.21
C CYS A 66 8.65 -9.62 -3.56
N PHE A 67 8.57 -9.59 -2.22
CA PHE A 67 8.27 -8.37 -1.48
C PHE A 67 9.39 -7.33 -1.60
N GLU A 68 10.65 -7.74 -1.48
CA GLU A 68 11.83 -6.90 -1.74
C GLU A 68 11.79 -6.28 -3.15
N ARG A 69 11.44 -7.06 -4.17
CA ARG A 69 11.33 -6.58 -5.56
C ARG A 69 10.18 -5.60 -5.75
N ALA A 70 9.04 -5.83 -5.11
CA ALA A 70 7.93 -4.88 -5.12
C ALA A 70 8.33 -3.53 -4.50
N VAL A 71 9.05 -3.55 -3.38
CA VAL A 71 9.60 -2.35 -2.74
C VAL A 71 10.56 -1.60 -3.66
N HIS A 72 11.52 -2.30 -4.27
CA HIS A 72 12.47 -1.69 -5.21
C HIS A 72 11.73 -1.01 -6.37
N ARG A 73 10.83 -1.73 -7.07
CA ARG A 73 10.07 -1.17 -8.20
C ARG A 73 9.29 0.09 -7.80
N PHE A 74 8.58 0.04 -6.68
CA PHE A 74 7.84 1.21 -6.18
C PHE A 74 8.75 2.41 -5.88
N MET A 75 9.94 2.19 -5.30
CA MET A 75 10.87 3.28 -5.02
C MET A 75 11.40 3.95 -6.29
N GLN A 76 11.51 3.21 -7.39
CA GLN A 76 11.90 3.74 -8.70
C GLN A 76 10.80 4.57 -9.37
N THR A 77 9.53 4.18 -9.21
CA THR A 77 8.40 4.75 -9.98
C THR A 77 7.49 5.67 -9.17
N GLY A 78 7.20 5.30 -7.92
CA GLY A 78 6.20 5.92 -7.04
C GLY A 78 4.77 5.85 -7.57
N THR A 79 4.45 4.87 -8.43
CA THR A 79 3.13 4.73 -9.07
C THR A 79 2.16 3.93 -8.21
N LYS A 80 0.86 4.08 -8.46
CA LYS A 80 -0.18 3.34 -7.74
C LYS A 80 -0.15 1.85 -8.10
N GLU A 81 0.21 1.54 -9.32
CA GLU A 81 0.29 0.18 -9.83
C GLU A 81 1.39 -0.60 -9.10
N ASP A 82 2.57 0.00 -8.90
CA ASP A 82 3.65 -0.63 -8.13
C ASP A 82 3.37 -0.62 -6.62
N ALA A 83 2.65 0.40 -6.11
CA ALA A 83 2.16 0.39 -4.73
C ALA A 83 1.29 -0.83 -4.45
N PHE A 84 0.45 -1.26 -5.41
CA PHE A 84 -0.38 -2.45 -5.22
C PHE A 84 0.45 -3.70 -4.98
N ASP A 85 1.59 -3.89 -5.64
CA ASP A 85 2.38 -5.11 -5.43
C ASP A 85 2.82 -5.27 -3.98
N ILE A 86 3.08 -4.14 -3.30
CA ILE A 86 3.43 -4.12 -1.88
C ILE A 86 2.22 -4.55 -1.04
N TYR A 87 1.03 -4.01 -1.32
CA TYR A 87 -0.21 -4.45 -0.67
C TYR A 87 -0.51 -5.93 -0.92
N TYR A 88 -0.32 -6.40 -2.15
CA TYR A 88 -0.56 -7.77 -2.55
C TYR A 88 0.41 -8.75 -1.89
N CYS A 89 1.71 -8.43 -1.90
CA CYS A 89 2.73 -9.19 -1.18
C CYS A 89 2.42 -9.24 0.32
N TYR A 90 2.08 -8.10 0.93
CA TYR A 90 1.72 -8.04 2.34
C TYR A 90 0.48 -8.90 2.66
N ALA A 91 -0.58 -8.76 1.86
CA ALA A 91 -1.81 -9.53 2.02
C ALA A 91 -1.56 -11.04 1.90
N ASP A 92 -0.72 -11.47 0.96
CA ASP A 92 -0.40 -12.88 0.77
C ASP A 92 0.47 -13.44 1.90
N LEU A 93 1.49 -12.67 2.31
CA LEU A 93 2.43 -13.08 3.36
C LEU A 93 1.77 -13.18 4.74
N PHE A 94 0.87 -12.26 5.07
CA PHE A 94 0.34 -12.12 6.43
C PHE A 94 -1.14 -12.45 6.56
N SER A 95 -1.86 -12.55 5.44
CA SER A 95 -3.30 -12.87 5.40
C SER A 95 -4.12 -12.13 6.47
N PRO A 96 -3.95 -10.79 6.62
CA PRO A 96 -4.50 -10.04 7.75
C PRO A 96 -6.02 -10.11 7.84
N PHE A 97 -6.69 -10.39 6.72
CA PHE A 97 -8.14 -10.50 6.60
C PHE A 97 -8.62 -11.86 6.08
N GLY A 98 -7.79 -12.89 6.20
CA GLY A 98 -8.01 -14.23 5.63
C GLY A 98 -7.13 -14.49 4.41
N LYS A 99 -7.09 -15.77 3.99
CA LYS A 99 -6.29 -16.22 2.85
C LYS A 99 -6.95 -15.87 1.51
N GLY A 100 -6.11 -15.68 0.49
CA GLY A 100 -6.53 -15.44 -0.89
C GLY A 100 -6.88 -13.99 -1.18
N TYR A 101 -6.92 -13.62 -2.46
CA TYR A 101 -7.17 -12.23 -2.85
C TYR A 101 -8.55 -11.74 -2.39
N LYS A 102 -9.60 -12.57 -2.50
CA LYS A 102 -10.98 -12.20 -2.13
C LYS A 102 -11.12 -11.64 -0.70
N ALA A 103 -10.28 -12.10 0.22
CA ALA A 103 -10.28 -11.66 1.61
C ALA A 103 -9.83 -10.19 1.80
N THR A 104 -8.98 -9.70 0.91
CA THR A 104 -8.38 -8.35 0.95
C THR A 104 -8.81 -7.46 -0.22
N ARG A 105 -9.38 -8.06 -1.29
CA ARG A 105 -9.85 -7.45 -2.53
C ARG A 105 -10.69 -6.20 -2.29
N VAL A 106 -11.78 -6.34 -1.54
CA VAL A 106 -12.71 -5.23 -1.27
C VAL A 106 -11.99 -4.05 -0.61
N LEU A 107 -11.02 -4.30 0.27
CA LEU A 107 -10.29 -3.22 0.92
C LEU A 107 -9.30 -2.57 -0.04
N LEU A 108 -8.52 -3.36 -0.78
CA LEU A 108 -7.47 -2.85 -1.68
C LEU A 108 -8.03 -2.12 -2.91
N GLU A 109 -9.09 -2.67 -3.51
CA GLU A 109 -9.70 -2.13 -4.73
C GLU A 109 -10.55 -0.89 -4.44
N THR A 110 -11.46 -0.99 -3.46
CA THR A 110 -12.40 0.11 -3.15
C THR A 110 -11.65 1.37 -2.70
N LEU A 111 -10.50 1.24 -2.04
CA LEU A 111 -9.68 2.40 -1.65
C LEU A 111 -9.02 3.07 -2.85
N SER A 112 -8.36 2.28 -3.71
CA SER A 112 -7.64 2.80 -4.88
C SER A 112 -8.56 3.52 -5.87
N GLU A 113 -9.71 2.91 -6.20
CA GLU A 113 -10.71 3.52 -7.09
C GLU A 113 -11.32 4.80 -6.50
N HIS A 114 -11.69 4.76 -5.22
CA HIS A 114 -12.34 5.89 -4.58
C HIS A 114 -11.42 7.12 -4.61
N GLU A 115 -10.11 6.93 -4.43
CA GLU A 115 -9.13 8.01 -4.51
C GLU A 115 -8.98 8.62 -5.91
N GLY A 116 -9.01 7.79 -6.96
CA GLY A 116 -8.89 8.24 -8.34
C GLY A 116 -10.11 9.03 -8.80
N ASN A 117 -11.31 8.52 -8.50
CA ASN A 117 -12.57 9.05 -9.01
C ASN A 117 -13.08 10.28 -8.22
N SER A 118 -12.75 10.38 -6.93
CA SER A 118 -13.31 11.42 -6.05
C SER A 118 -12.55 12.75 -6.04
N GLY A 119 -11.37 12.83 -6.68
CA GLY A 119 -10.46 13.97 -6.51
C GLY A 119 -10.86 15.29 -7.17
N SER A 120 -11.70 15.26 -8.21
CA SER A 120 -11.94 16.42 -9.10
C SER A 120 -12.76 17.55 -8.44
N LEU A 121 -13.64 17.20 -7.49
CA LEU A 121 -14.52 18.15 -6.79
C LEU A 121 -13.88 18.77 -5.54
N LEU A 122 -12.73 18.25 -5.09
CA LEU A 122 -12.10 18.67 -3.83
C LEU A 122 -11.14 19.87 -4.00
N MET A 123 -11.14 20.76 -3.01
CA MET A 123 -10.20 21.90 -2.97
C MET A 123 -8.76 21.43 -2.68
N SER A 124 -8.62 20.44 -1.80
CA SER A 124 -7.34 19.80 -1.45
C SER A 124 -7.54 18.29 -1.40
N HIS A 125 -6.95 17.57 -2.36
CA HIS A 125 -6.90 16.11 -2.39
C HIS A 125 -5.55 15.68 -2.92
N ARG A 126 -4.99 14.61 -2.36
CA ARG A 126 -3.69 14.03 -2.70
C ARG A 126 -3.85 12.50 -2.74
N ASP A 127 -2.93 11.81 -3.41
CA ASP A 127 -2.88 10.34 -3.40
C ASP A 127 -2.60 9.81 -1.98
N HIS A 128 -3.48 8.96 -1.45
CA HIS A 128 -3.40 8.34 -0.12
C HIS A 128 -2.90 6.89 -0.19
N TYR A 129 -3.11 6.24 -1.33
CA TYR A 129 -2.69 4.87 -1.61
C TYR A 129 -1.16 4.75 -1.68
N SER A 130 -0.52 5.54 -2.56
CA SER A 130 0.96 5.57 -2.65
C SER A 130 1.58 6.17 -1.40
N HIS A 131 0.87 7.09 -0.73
CA HIS A 131 1.31 7.71 0.52
C HIS A 131 1.48 6.67 1.63
N SER A 132 0.50 5.79 1.83
CA SER A 132 0.55 4.73 2.85
C SER A 132 1.73 3.78 2.65
N VAL A 133 2.09 3.49 1.39
CA VAL A 133 3.30 2.73 1.07
C VAL A 133 4.57 3.49 1.46
N TYR A 134 4.69 4.78 1.15
CA TYR A 134 5.85 5.55 1.60
C TYR A 134 5.93 5.65 3.14
N VAL A 135 4.79 5.77 3.84
CA VAL A 135 4.74 5.71 5.32
C VAL A 135 5.26 4.36 5.82
N PHE A 136 4.84 3.27 5.19
CA PHE A 136 5.33 1.93 5.48
C PHE A 136 6.85 1.82 5.32
N LEU A 137 7.41 2.32 4.23
CA LEU A 137 8.86 2.30 3.98
C LEU A 137 9.64 3.18 4.97
N LEU A 138 9.12 4.36 5.30
CA LEU A 138 9.70 5.23 6.33
C LEU A 138 9.82 4.49 7.68
N GLY A 139 8.76 3.80 8.10
CA GLY A 139 8.79 3.09 9.38
C GLY A 139 9.74 1.90 9.39
N ILE A 140 9.92 1.20 8.26
CA ILE A 140 10.95 0.17 8.12
C ILE A 140 12.34 0.76 8.34
N ALA A 141 12.68 1.83 7.63
CA ALA A 141 14.00 2.46 7.76
C ALA A 141 14.24 2.97 9.18
N VAL A 142 13.23 3.59 9.80
CA VAL A 142 13.32 4.06 11.18
C VAL A 142 13.48 2.91 12.17
N TYR A 143 12.76 1.79 12.03
CA TYR A 143 12.96 0.62 12.90
C TYR A 143 14.34 -0.02 12.71
N LYS A 144 14.84 -0.09 11.47
CA LYS A 144 16.17 -0.65 11.17
C LYS A 144 17.30 0.17 11.76
N GLU A 145 17.24 1.50 11.71
CA GLU A 145 18.37 2.35 12.10
C GLU A 145 18.21 3.07 13.44
N ASN A 146 16.98 3.39 13.87
CA ASN A 146 16.75 4.08 15.14
C ASN A 146 16.58 3.08 16.29
N GLU A 147 17.64 2.91 17.07
CA GLU A 147 17.65 2.00 18.23
C GLU A 147 16.56 2.31 19.27
N ALA A 148 16.22 3.59 19.48
CA ALA A 148 15.21 3.95 20.46
C ALA A 148 13.82 3.41 20.05
N VAL A 149 13.45 3.59 18.78
CA VAL A 149 12.21 3.04 18.22
C VAL A 149 12.22 1.51 18.26
N ARG A 150 13.30 0.89 17.77
CA ARG A 150 13.44 -0.58 17.76
C ARG A 150 13.31 -1.19 19.15
N ASN A 151 14.03 -0.62 20.12
CA ASN A 151 14.00 -1.10 21.50
C ASN A 151 12.63 -0.85 22.16
N ALA A 152 11.98 0.29 21.90
CA ALA A 152 10.65 0.57 22.42
C ALA A 152 9.61 -0.42 21.87
N TYR A 153 9.68 -0.72 20.57
CA TYR A 153 8.85 -1.76 19.96
C TYR A 153 9.12 -3.14 20.57
N ASN A 154 10.37 -3.61 20.54
CA ASN A 154 10.72 -4.96 21.04
C ASN A 154 10.31 -5.15 22.50
N ARG A 155 10.51 -4.15 23.36
CA ARG A 155 10.03 -4.20 24.75
C ARG A 155 8.51 -4.29 24.86
N ARG A 156 7.76 -3.60 23.98
CA ARG A 156 6.30 -3.57 24.01
C ARG A 156 5.69 -4.94 23.70
N VAL A 157 6.27 -5.66 22.74
CA VAL A 157 5.83 -7.00 22.32
C VAL A 157 6.49 -8.15 23.09
N GLY A 158 7.60 -7.87 23.80
CA GLY A 158 8.25 -8.84 24.67
C GLY A 158 9.47 -9.56 24.07
N PHE A 159 10.06 -9.03 22.99
CA PHE A 159 11.31 -9.56 22.45
C PHE A 159 12.51 -9.07 23.26
N PRO A 160 13.37 -9.97 23.77
CA PRO A 160 14.51 -9.60 24.62
C PRO A 160 15.64 -8.90 23.84
N GLU A 161 15.84 -9.28 22.57
CA GLU A 161 16.86 -8.72 21.69
C GLU A 161 16.29 -8.51 20.29
N ALA A 162 16.92 -7.64 19.51
CA ALA A 162 16.61 -7.50 18.09
C ALA A 162 17.17 -8.73 17.34
N GLY A 163 16.26 -9.57 16.84
CA GLY A 163 16.60 -10.72 16.01
C GLY A 163 15.55 -10.91 14.90
N PRO A 164 15.72 -11.93 14.04
CA PRO A 164 14.86 -12.10 12.87
C PRO A 164 13.38 -12.25 13.22
N GLU A 165 13.06 -12.94 14.31
CA GLU A 165 11.68 -13.09 14.80
C GLU A 165 11.04 -11.72 15.13
N ALA A 166 11.77 -10.84 15.83
CA ALA A 166 11.30 -9.50 16.15
C ALA A 166 11.11 -8.64 14.89
N CYS A 167 11.99 -8.78 13.91
CA CYS A 167 11.92 -8.05 12.64
C CYS A 167 10.72 -8.52 11.79
N CYS A 168 10.51 -9.83 11.69
CA CYS A 168 9.35 -10.43 11.02
C CYS A 168 8.03 -10.01 11.69
N HIS A 169 7.98 -10.04 13.02
CA HIS A 169 6.81 -9.57 13.79
C HIS A 169 6.57 -8.07 13.58
N PHE A 170 7.63 -7.25 13.60
CA PHE A 170 7.53 -5.83 13.26
C PHE A 170 6.98 -5.62 11.85
N LEU A 171 7.51 -6.32 10.85
CA LEU A 171 7.05 -6.22 9.46
C LEU A 171 5.55 -6.52 9.33
N LYS A 172 5.05 -7.57 10.02
CA LYS A 172 3.63 -7.91 10.11
C LYS A 172 2.81 -6.76 10.71
N GLN A 173 3.13 -6.36 11.94
CA GLN A 173 2.33 -5.38 12.69
C GLN A 173 2.42 -3.96 12.11
N TRP A 174 3.60 -3.58 11.62
CA TRP A 174 3.82 -2.28 10.99
C TRP A 174 3.15 -2.21 9.62
N GLY A 175 3.19 -3.27 8.81
CA GLY A 175 2.44 -3.29 7.56
C GLY A 175 0.93 -3.17 7.80
N LEU A 176 0.38 -3.82 8.83
CA LEU A 176 -1.03 -3.67 9.20
C LEU A 176 -1.34 -2.23 9.59
N THR A 177 -0.44 -1.61 10.35
CA THR A 177 -0.57 -0.24 10.83
C THR A 177 -0.49 0.77 9.68
N ALA A 178 0.60 0.76 8.92
CA ALA A 178 0.93 1.79 7.95
C ALA A 178 0.17 1.66 6.63
N LEU A 179 0.00 0.44 6.10
CA LEU A 179 -0.68 0.24 4.82
C LEU A 179 -2.19 0.52 4.91
N PHE A 180 -2.77 0.35 6.11
CA PHE A 180 -4.22 0.46 6.33
C PHE A 180 -4.64 1.59 7.29
N HIS A 181 -3.76 2.53 7.61
CA HIS A 181 -4.14 3.65 8.49
C HIS A 181 -5.17 4.59 7.86
N ASP A 182 -5.18 4.71 6.54
CA ASP A 182 -6.03 5.64 5.78
C ASP A 182 -7.25 4.97 5.13
N VAL A 183 -7.62 3.73 5.51
CA VAL A 183 -8.79 3.06 4.90
C VAL A 183 -10.13 3.76 5.15
N GLY A 184 -10.21 4.65 6.14
CA GLY A 184 -11.38 5.47 6.47
C GLY A 184 -11.50 6.74 5.63
N TYR A 185 -10.53 7.06 4.76
CA TYR A 185 -10.51 8.29 3.97
C TYR A 185 -11.75 8.51 3.07
N PRO A 186 -12.41 7.46 2.51
CA PRO A 186 -13.65 7.65 1.76
C PRO A 186 -14.77 8.37 2.53
N PHE A 187 -14.85 8.19 3.85
CA PHE A 187 -15.82 8.90 4.71
C PHE A 187 -15.52 10.39 4.77
N GLU A 188 -14.24 10.77 4.85
CA GLU A 188 -13.82 12.17 4.84
C GLU A 188 -14.07 12.82 3.47
N ILE A 189 -13.63 12.15 2.39
CA ILE A 189 -13.75 12.66 1.02
C ILE A 189 -15.21 12.94 0.66
N ALA A 190 -16.09 11.97 0.86
CA ALA A 190 -17.50 12.12 0.50
C ALA A 190 -18.16 13.26 1.29
N HIS A 191 -17.84 13.40 2.58
CA HIS A 191 -18.29 14.54 3.39
C HIS A 191 -17.76 15.88 2.85
N GLN A 192 -16.46 15.97 2.52
CA GLN A 192 -15.85 17.20 2.02
C GLN A 192 -16.33 17.60 0.61
N GLN A 193 -16.59 16.63 -0.27
CA GLN A 193 -17.12 16.87 -1.61
C GLN A 193 -18.50 17.52 -1.52
N ILE A 194 -19.42 16.94 -0.75
CA ILE A 194 -20.78 17.47 -0.67
C ILE A 194 -20.77 18.82 0.04
N LYS A 195 -19.96 18.97 1.09
CA LYS A 195 -19.72 20.27 1.74
C LYS A 195 -19.23 21.32 0.73
N THR A 196 -18.30 20.96 -0.16
CA THR A 196 -17.77 21.87 -1.17
C THR A 196 -18.84 22.31 -2.16
N VAL A 197 -19.62 21.38 -2.70
CA VAL A 197 -20.74 21.67 -3.63
C VAL A 197 -21.78 22.57 -2.96
N ALA A 198 -22.18 22.22 -1.74
CA ALA A 198 -23.12 22.98 -0.93
C ALA A 198 -22.66 24.44 -0.76
N TYR A 199 -21.42 24.66 -0.32
CA TYR A 199 -20.88 26.00 -0.11
C TYR A 199 -20.77 26.81 -1.41
N GLN A 200 -20.35 26.18 -2.51
CA GLN A 200 -20.26 26.82 -3.82
C GLN A 200 -21.64 27.31 -4.30
N LEU A 201 -22.68 26.49 -4.20
CA LEU A 201 -24.05 26.86 -4.59
C LEU A 201 -24.64 27.96 -3.69
N ALA A 202 -24.26 28.01 -2.41
CA ALA A 202 -24.66 29.08 -1.50
C ALA A 202 -23.88 30.39 -1.67
N ALA A 203 -22.95 30.47 -2.63
CA ALA A 203 -22.04 31.59 -2.80
C ALA A 203 -21.28 31.98 -1.50
N LYS A 204 -21.05 31.00 -0.61
CA LYS A 204 -20.26 31.17 0.61
C LYS A 204 -18.85 30.62 0.42
N LYS A 205 -17.86 31.32 0.97
CA LYS A 205 -16.49 30.78 1.05
C LYS A 205 -16.45 29.75 2.19
N ILE A 206 -15.84 28.59 1.94
CA ILE A 206 -15.51 27.63 2.99
C ILE A 206 -14.54 28.32 3.95
N GLY A 207 -14.95 28.53 5.20
CA GLY A 207 -14.11 29.11 6.22
C GLY A 207 -13.20 28.04 6.84
N LYS A 208 -11.99 28.42 7.27
CA LYS A 208 -11.13 27.54 8.10
C LYS A 208 -11.71 27.28 9.51
N LYS A 209 -12.82 27.93 9.86
CA LYS A 209 -13.48 27.90 11.18
C LYS A 209 -14.99 28.03 10.99
N ASP A 210 -15.60 27.09 10.27
CA ASP A 210 -17.06 27.01 10.25
C ASP A 210 -17.52 26.69 11.68
N ARG A 211 -18.35 27.56 12.28
CA ARG A 211 -18.91 27.33 13.62
C ARG A 211 -20.24 26.61 13.51
N PRO A 212 -20.55 25.64 14.39
CA PRO A 212 -21.89 25.06 14.47
C PRO A 212 -22.92 26.18 14.61
N GLY A 213 -23.89 26.24 13.68
CA GLY A 213 -24.97 27.26 13.67
C GLY A 213 -24.81 28.44 12.70
N GLU A 214 -23.64 28.69 12.09
CA GLU A 214 -23.43 29.79 11.13
C GLU A 214 -23.48 29.34 9.64
N CYS A 215 -23.78 28.07 9.39
CA CYS A 215 -23.55 27.36 8.13
C CYS A 215 -24.86 26.95 7.39
N PRO A 216 -25.24 27.61 6.27
CA PRO A 216 -26.06 27.00 5.22
C PRO A 216 -25.20 26.77 3.95
N PRO A 217 -25.37 25.68 3.15
CA PRO A 217 -26.46 24.69 3.03
C PRO A 217 -26.02 23.25 3.47
N PRO A 218 -26.67 22.12 3.07
CA PRO A 218 -26.99 20.99 3.96
C PRO A 218 -25.78 20.33 4.63
N PHE A 219 -25.96 20.04 5.92
CA PHE A 219 -25.13 19.06 6.61
C PHE A 219 -25.40 17.68 6.02
N VAL A 220 -24.35 17.05 5.49
CA VAL A 220 -24.40 15.63 5.18
C VAL A 220 -23.89 14.88 6.37
N SER A 221 -24.83 14.34 7.15
CA SER A 221 -24.55 13.28 8.10
C SER A 221 -24.94 11.95 7.46
N TYR A 222 -24.15 10.92 7.76
CA TYR A 222 -24.53 9.56 7.43
C TYR A 222 -25.61 9.10 8.43
N GLY A 223 -26.68 8.52 7.92
CA GLY A 223 -27.68 7.86 8.76
C GLY A 223 -27.10 6.58 9.37
N ASN A 224 -27.64 6.15 10.52
CA ASN A 224 -27.31 4.86 11.15
C ASN A 224 -25.82 4.65 11.52
N MET A 225 -25.05 5.71 11.77
CA MET A 225 -23.64 5.58 12.17
C MET A 225 -23.44 4.88 13.52
N ASN A 226 -24.45 4.91 14.38
CA ASN A 226 -24.51 4.10 15.60
C ASN A 226 -24.56 2.59 15.33
N LEU A 227 -24.93 2.14 14.12
CA LEU A 227 -24.86 0.74 13.71
C LEU A 227 -23.47 0.39 13.14
N LEU A 228 -22.73 1.37 12.60
CA LEU A 228 -21.39 1.16 12.10
C LEU A 228 -20.45 0.71 13.22
N THR A 229 -20.59 1.34 14.40
CA THR A 229 -19.81 1.05 15.61
C THR A 229 -20.32 -0.18 16.36
N LYS A 230 -21.27 -0.94 15.80
CA LYS A 230 -21.81 -2.16 16.39
C LYS A 230 -21.51 -3.37 15.53
N LEU A 231 -21.33 -4.51 16.17
CA LEU A 231 -21.18 -5.81 15.53
C LEU A 231 -22.06 -6.83 16.25
N ILE A 232 -22.77 -7.66 15.47
CA ILE A 232 -23.51 -8.81 15.99
C ILE A 232 -22.68 -10.04 15.68
N GLU A 233 -22.29 -10.76 16.73
CA GLU A 233 -21.54 -12.00 16.63
C GLU A 233 -22.29 -13.12 17.36
N GLY A 234 -22.94 -14.00 16.58
CA GLY A 234 -23.88 -14.97 17.13
C GLY A 234 -25.03 -14.25 17.86
N GLU A 235 -25.16 -14.50 19.17
CA GLU A 235 -26.15 -13.83 20.04
C GLU A 235 -25.59 -12.58 20.75
N ARG A 236 -24.31 -12.23 20.54
CA ARG A 236 -23.64 -11.13 21.23
C ARG A 236 -23.71 -9.84 20.42
N TYR A 237 -23.92 -8.73 21.14
CA TYR A 237 -23.82 -7.38 20.60
C TYR A 237 -22.53 -6.75 21.14
N LEU A 238 -21.61 -6.45 20.24
CA LEU A 238 -20.35 -5.79 20.55
C LEU A 238 -20.45 -4.30 20.16
N ASP A 239 -19.99 -3.44 21.05
CA ASP A 239 -19.79 -2.01 20.79
C ASP A 239 -18.31 -1.73 20.60
N LEU A 240 -17.94 -1.32 19.40
CA LEU A 240 -16.55 -1.06 19.03
C LEU A 240 -15.98 0.16 19.75
N ASN A 241 -16.83 1.14 20.10
CA ASN A 241 -16.38 2.30 20.89
C ASN A 241 -16.06 1.91 22.33
N ASP A 242 -16.80 0.97 22.91
CA ASP A 242 -16.53 0.45 24.26
C ASP A 242 -15.17 -0.27 24.33
N ILE A 243 -14.89 -1.09 23.31
CA ILE A 243 -13.60 -1.78 23.17
C ILE A 243 -12.46 -0.76 23.10
N PHE A 244 -12.56 0.23 22.20
CA PHE A 244 -11.52 1.24 22.07
C PHE A 244 -11.41 2.14 23.30
N ALA A 245 -12.52 2.53 23.94
CA ALA A 245 -12.49 3.33 25.16
C ALA A 245 -11.76 2.60 26.30
N SER A 246 -12.00 1.29 26.43
CA SER A 246 -11.32 0.44 27.40
C SER A 246 -9.82 0.34 27.13
N GLU A 247 -9.42 0.15 25.87
CA GLU A 247 -8.00 0.11 25.49
C GLU A 247 -7.30 1.46 25.66
N LEU A 248 -7.97 2.56 25.34
CA LEU A 248 -7.45 3.91 25.53
C LEU A 248 -7.29 4.26 27.02
N GLU A 249 -8.24 3.88 27.88
CA GLU A 249 -8.12 4.11 29.32
C GLU A 249 -6.91 3.36 29.91
N LYS A 250 -6.73 2.08 29.55
CA LYS A 250 -5.58 1.27 29.98
C LYS A 250 -4.24 1.92 29.61
N ARG A 251 -4.16 2.52 28.41
CA ARG A 251 -2.91 3.06 27.84
C ARG A 251 -2.64 4.50 28.25
N PHE A 252 -3.68 5.33 28.27
CA PHE A 252 -3.54 6.78 28.41
C PHE A 252 -4.30 7.37 29.60
N GLY A 253 -5.17 6.62 30.28
CA GLY A 253 -6.05 7.17 31.31
C GLY A 253 -5.29 7.88 32.44
N LYS A 254 -4.21 7.27 32.93
CA LYS A 254 -3.32 7.88 33.93
C LYS A 254 -2.59 9.12 33.40
N LYS A 255 -2.08 9.07 32.16
CA LYS A 255 -1.32 10.17 31.54
C LYS A 255 -2.21 11.39 31.27
N LEU A 256 -3.41 11.17 30.75
CA LEU A 256 -4.32 12.22 30.34
C LEU A 256 -5.28 12.66 31.46
N GLY A 257 -5.35 11.90 32.56
CA GLY A 257 -6.35 12.11 33.62
C GLY A 257 -7.77 11.90 33.12
N MET A 258 -7.96 10.92 32.23
CA MET A 258 -9.23 10.62 31.58
C MET A 258 -9.68 9.20 31.96
N GLY A 259 -10.94 9.05 32.35
CA GLY A 259 -11.56 7.74 32.57
C GLY A 259 -12.25 7.20 31.33
N TRP A 260 -12.65 5.92 31.38
CA TRP A 260 -13.37 5.22 30.30
C TRP A 260 -14.53 6.03 29.73
N GLN A 261 -15.40 6.59 30.58
CA GLN A 261 -16.58 7.35 30.13
C GLN A 261 -16.19 8.53 29.24
N GLN A 262 -15.09 9.22 29.55
CA GLN A 262 -14.64 10.36 28.74
C GLN A 262 -14.13 9.91 27.37
N PHE A 263 -13.41 8.78 27.31
CA PHE A 263 -12.99 8.21 26.03
C PHE A 263 -14.19 7.75 25.20
N TYR A 264 -15.12 7.03 25.83
CA TYR A 264 -16.35 6.57 25.17
C TYR A 264 -17.16 7.74 24.60
N ASP A 265 -17.41 8.79 25.39
CA ASP A 265 -18.16 9.97 24.95
C ASP A 265 -17.48 10.72 23.79
N ILE A 266 -16.14 10.69 23.71
CA ILE A 266 -15.40 11.26 22.56
C ILE A 266 -15.63 10.40 21.31
N LEU A 267 -15.48 9.08 21.42
CA LEU A 267 -15.63 8.16 20.29
C LEU A 267 -17.09 8.11 19.79
N GLU A 268 -18.07 8.07 20.69
CA GLU A 268 -19.48 8.10 20.34
C GLU A 268 -19.84 9.39 19.59
N ARG A 269 -19.40 10.56 20.09
CA ARG A 269 -19.62 11.84 19.40
C ARG A 269 -19.03 11.86 17.99
N ARG A 270 -17.90 11.20 17.74
CA ARG A 270 -17.32 11.08 16.39
C ARG A 270 -18.17 10.21 15.47
N ALA A 271 -18.75 9.14 15.99
CA ALA A 271 -19.66 8.32 15.20
C ALA A 271 -20.96 9.07 14.85
N VAL A 272 -21.62 9.71 15.82
CA VAL A 272 -22.98 10.22 15.65
C VAL A 272 -23.09 11.72 15.38
N ASN A 273 -22.05 12.52 15.64
CA ASN A 273 -22.09 13.98 15.60
C ASN A 273 -20.88 14.62 14.88
N SER A 274 -20.47 14.04 13.76
CA SER A 274 -19.40 14.56 12.89
C SER A 274 -19.91 15.60 11.89
N VAL A 275 -20.29 16.76 12.40
CA VAL A 275 -20.98 17.81 11.61
C VAL A 275 -20.05 18.60 10.69
N LEU A 276 -18.81 18.84 11.12
CA LEU A 276 -17.87 19.73 10.42
C LEU A 276 -16.73 19.00 9.71
N TYR A 277 -16.44 17.80 10.18
CA TYR A 277 -15.29 16.99 9.80
C TYR A 277 -15.57 15.53 10.16
N MET A 278 -15.32 14.64 9.21
CA MET A 278 -15.31 13.20 9.41
C MET A 278 -13.84 12.78 9.55
N ASP A 279 -13.47 12.17 10.67
CA ASP A 279 -12.09 11.79 10.93
C ASP A 279 -11.79 10.42 10.33
N HIS A 280 -11.01 10.40 9.25
CA HIS A 280 -10.60 9.16 8.58
C HIS A 280 -9.91 8.20 9.55
N ALA A 281 -9.09 8.65 10.50
CA ALA A 281 -8.40 7.77 11.45
C ALA A 281 -9.37 6.99 12.35
N PHE A 282 -10.42 7.66 12.80
CA PHE A 282 -11.49 7.02 13.57
C PHE A 282 -12.20 5.95 12.73
N PHE A 283 -12.58 6.29 11.51
CA PHE A 283 -13.26 5.34 10.63
C PHE A 283 -12.35 4.19 10.19
N SER A 284 -11.06 4.43 9.95
CA SER A 284 -10.07 3.40 9.71
C SER A 284 -10.03 2.41 10.87
N GLY A 285 -9.87 2.89 12.11
CA GLY A 285 -9.85 2.03 13.29
C GLY A 285 -11.13 1.19 13.45
N ILE A 286 -12.30 1.80 13.24
CA ILE A 286 -13.60 1.11 13.32
C ILE A 286 -13.75 0.05 12.24
N LEU A 287 -13.46 0.37 10.98
CA LEU A 287 -13.54 -0.58 9.86
C LEU A 287 -12.58 -1.74 10.07
N MET A 288 -11.36 -1.43 10.51
CA MET A 288 -10.35 -2.44 10.74
C MET A 288 -10.74 -3.40 11.85
N LEU A 289 -11.10 -2.88 13.04
CA LEU A 289 -11.54 -3.72 14.15
C LEU A 289 -12.78 -4.55 13.78
N LYS A 290 -13.74 -3.94 13.09
CA LYS A 290 -14.95 -4.63 12.63
C LYS A 290 -14.64 -5.78 11.68
N ARG A 291 -13.74 -5.55 10.71
CA ARG A 291 -13.31 -6.59 9.78
C ARG A 291 -12.68 -7.74 10.54
N MET A 292 -11.73 -7.44 11.44
CA MET A 292 -11.01 -8.46 12.22
C MET A 292 -11.94 -9.32 13.07
N LEU A 293 -12.84 -8.70 13.85
CA LEU A 293 -13.82 -9.45 14.66
C LEU A 293 -14.82 -10.26 13.82
N SER A 294 -15.00 -9.90 12.55
CA SER A 294 -15.86 -10.64 11.62
C SER A 294 -15.13 -11.79 10.91
N LEU A 295 -13.82 -11.97 11.11
CA LEU A 295 -13.05 -13.00 10.43
C LEU A 295 -13.39 -14.38 10.96
N ARG A 296 -13.43 -15.34 10.03
CA ARG A 296 -13.64 -16.75 10.30
C ARG A 296 -12.51 -17.55 9.65
N ASP A 297 -12.05 -18.60 10.32
CA ASP A 297 -11.11 -19.56 9.75
C ASP A 297 -11.80 -20.51 8.76
N GLU A 298 -11.04 -21.45 8.19
CA GLU A 298 -11.54 -22.42 7.20
C GLU A 298 -12.62 -23.35 7.79
N ASP A 299 -12.63 -23.55 9.10
CA ASP A 299 -13.61 -24.36 9.83
C ASP A 299 -14.82 -23.52 10.32
N GLY A 300 -14.82 -22.21 10.06
CA GLY A 300 -15.88 -21.28 10.43
C GLY A 300 -15.80 -20.74 11.86
N HIS A 301 -14.69 -20.96 12.59
CA HIS A 301 -14.49 -20.41 13.93
C HIS A 301 -14.07 -18.95 13.88
N VAL A 302 -14.41 -18.21 14.93
CA VAL A 302 -13.99 -16.81 15.11
C VAL A 302 -12.48 -16.76 15.28
N VAL A 303 -11.80 -15.99 14.44
CA VAL A 303 -10.33 -15.82 14.54
C VAL A 303 -9.96 -14.96 15.74
N TYR A 304 -10.76 -13.93 16.03
CA TYR A 304 -10.50 -12.95 17.08
C TYR A 304 -11.63 -12.93 18.11
N ASP A 305 -11.44 -13.64 19.23
CA ASP A 305 -12.40 -13.62 20.35
C ASP A 305 -11.97 -12.62 21.42
N ILE A 306 -12.66 -11.47 21.46
CA ILE A 306 -12.40 -10.42 22.45
C ILE A 306 -12.87 -10.77 23.87
N SER A 307 -13.66 -11.85 24.02
CA SER A 307 -14.01 -12.41 25.32
C SER A 307 -12.94 -13.36 25.87
N SER A 308 -11.95 -13.72 25.05
CA SER A 308 -10.81 -14.50 25.50
C SER A 308 -9.96 -13.70 26.50
N LYS A 309 -9.18 -14.42 27.32
CA LYS A 309 -8.22 -13.78 28.24
C LYS A 309 -6.94 -13.35 27.52
N GLU A 310 -6.75 -13.79 26.29
CA GLU A 310 -5.56 -13.48 25.51
C GLU A 310 -5.76 -12.12 24.80
N PRO A 311 -4.80 -11.20 24.91
CA PRO A 311 -4.91 -9.92 24.24
C PRO A 311 -4.82 -10.13 22.72
N MET A 312 -5.65 -9.40 21.98
CA MET A 312 -5.50 -9.31 20.52
C MET A 312 -4.14 -8.68 20.18
N GLU A 313 -3.28 -9.42 19.51
CA GLU A 313 -1.92 -9.01 19.13
C GLU A 313 -1.93 -7.70 18.31
N GLU A 314 -2.88 -7.60 17.39
CA GLU A 314 -3.04 -6.48 16.46
C GLU A 314 -3.69 -5.25 17.10
N MET A 315 -4.09 -5.30 18.37
CA MET A 315 -4.72 -4.16 19.05
C MET A 315 -3.78 -2.95 19.10
N ASP A 316 -2.46 -3.15 19.16
CA ASP A 316 -1.49 -2.05 19.10
C ASP A 316 -1.50 -1.34 17.75
N ALA A 317 -1.66 -2.07 16.65
CA ALA A 317 -1.82 -1.51 15.31
C ALA A 317 -3.15 -0.74 15.20
N LEU A 318 -4.24 -1.31 15.70
CA LEU A 318 -5.56 -0.66 15.68
C LEU A 318 -5.59 0.64 16.50
N ILE A 319 -4.93 0.66 17.68
CA ILE A 319 -4.78 1.88 18.48
C ILE A 319 -3.90 2.90 17.76
N ALA A 320 -2.82 2.49 17.11
CA ALA A 320 -1.99 3.40 16.32
C ALA A 320 -2.82 4.07 15.21
N ILE A 321 -3.58 3.28 14.45
CA ILE A 321 -4.49 3.76 13.40
C ILE A 321 -5.53 4.72 13.99
N LEU A 322 -6.15 4.39 15.12
CA LEU A 322 -7.18 5.25 15.74
C LEU A 322 -6.63 6.64 16.14
N LEU A 323 -5.35 6.73 16.52
CA LEU A 323 -4.75 7.92 17.11
C LEU A 323 -4.07 8.88 16.12
N HIS A 324 -3.73 8.42 14.91
CA HIS A 324 -2.72 9.10 14.10
C HIS A 324 -3.07 10.53 13.66
N ASN A 325 -4.37 10.81 13.52
CA ASN A 325 -4.87 12.11 13.09
C ASN A 325 -5.41 12.96 14.27
N SER A 326 -6.71 13.27 14.27
CA SER A 326 -7.23 14.39 15.05
C SER A 326 -7.51 14.06 16.52
N LEU A 327 -7.73 12.77 16.82
CA LEU A 327 -8.10 12.29 18.15
C LEU A 327 -7.03 12.62 19.20
N TYR A 328 -5.79 12.18 18.99
CA TYR A 328 -4.71 12.43 19.94
C TYR A 328 -4.34 13.91 19.99
N ARG A 329 -4.25 14.57 18.84
CA ARG A 329 -3.77 15.96 18.74
C ARG A 329 -4.71 16.97 19.39
N PHE A 330 -6.02 16.84 19.15
CA PHE A 330 -7.00 17.86 19.50
C PHE A 330 -7.92 17.43 20.65
N GLU A 331 -8.57 16.27 20.55
CA GLU A 331 -9.59 15.85 21.53
C GLU A 331 -8.97 15.48 22.89
N PHE A 332 -7.75 14.93 22.89
CA PHE A 332 -7.02 14.65 24.13
C PHE A 332 -6.28 15.89 24.70
N GLY A 333 -6.45 17.05 24.04
CA GLY A 333 -5.94 18.33 24.52
C GLY A 333 -4.42 18.49 24.43
N VAL A 334 -3.74 17.69 23.60
CA VAL A 334 -2.28 17.71 23.47
C VAL A 334 -1.79 19.05 22.93
N ILE A 335 -2.32 19.51 21.80
CA ILE A 335 -1.97 20.83 21.22
C ILE A 335 -2.35 21.98 22.16
N GLY A 336 -3.47 21.85 22.88
CA GLY A 336 -3.89 22.85 23.87
C GLY A 336 -2.88 22.98 25.00
N SER A 337 -2.41 21.85 25.53
CA SER A 337 -1.43 21.78 26.62
C SER A 337 -0.07 22.30 26.16
N TYR A 338 0.38 21.91 24.98
CA TYR A 338 1.61 22.42 24.35
C TYR A 338 1.59 23.95 24.25
N LYS A 339 0.49 24.54 23.78
CA LYS A 339 0.34 26.00 23.66
C LYS A 339 0.33 26.72 25.01
N SER A 340 -0.01 26.03 26.09
CA SER A 340 0.12 26.54 27.46
C SER A 340 1.50 26.30 28.09
N GLY A 341 2.43 25.67 27.37
CA GLY A 341 3.79 25.35 27.83
C GLY A 341 3.91 23.98 28.52
N ASP A 342 2.85 23.18 28.57
CA ASP A 342 2.87 21.82 29.10
C ASP A 342 3.20 20.80 28.01
N MET A 343 4.42 20.27 28.07
CA MET A 343 4.97 19.30 27.11
C MET A 343 4.67 17.85 27.50
N SER A 344 4.11 17.60 28.70
CA SER A 344 3.96 16.25 29.26
C SER A 344 2.96 15.38 28.51
N ARG A 345 2.03 16.00 27.76
CA ARG A 345 1.00 15.29 27.00
C ARG A 345 1.43 14.86 25.60
N ARG A 346 2.61 15.29 25.12
CA ARG A 346 3.13 14.80 23.83
C ARG A 346 3.36 13.29 23.90
N LEU A 347 3.16 12.60 22.78
CA LEU A 347 3.43 11.18 22.67
C LEU A 347 4.94 10.97 22.63
N SER A 348 5.43 10.05 23.45
CA SER A 348 6.83 9.65 23.58
C SER A 348 6.93 8.13 23.48
N LEU A 349 8.13 7.62 23.18
CA LEU A 349 8.35 6.17 23.18
C LEU A 349 8.18 5.54 24.57
N ASP A 350 8.36 6.33 25.64
CA ASP A 350 8.17 5.89 27.03
C ASP A 350 6.70 5.66 27.41
N ASP A 351 5.76 6.14 26.59
CA ASP A 351 4.34 5.85 26.76
C ASP A 351 3.98 4.40 26.37
N GLY A 352 4.94 3.63 25.87
CA GLY A 352 4.74 2.24 25.48
C GLY A 352 3.83 2.08 24.26
N GLN A 353 3.72 3.11 23.41
CA GLN A 353 2.91 3.08 22.18
C GLN A 353 3.79 3.33 20.93
N PRO A 354 4.80 2.46 20.68
CA PRO A 354 5.79 2.70 19.63
C PRO A 354 5.19 2.72 18.22
N LEU A 355 4.19 1.89 17.92
CA LEU A 355 3.50 1.92 16.62
C LEU A 355 2.72 3.22 16.40
N ALA A 356 2.04 3.73 17.43
CA ALA A 356 1.32 5.00 17.35
C ALA A 356 2.28 6.18 17.16
N TYR A 357 3.38 6.19 17.91
CA TYR A 357 4.44 7.19 17.77
C TYR A 357 5.03 7.16 16.35
N LEU A 358 5.37 5.96 15.86
CA LEU A 358 5.98 5.78 14.55
C LEU A 358 5.03 6.17 13.41
N LEU A 359 3.76 5.76 13.48
CA LEU A 359 2.75 6.12 12.49
C LEU A 359 2.58 7.63 12.38
N MET A 360 2.40 8.31 13.53
CA MET A 360 2.27 9.77 13.56
C MET A 360 3.52 10.48 13.04
N LEU A 361 4.71 9.95 13.31
CA LEU A 361 5.96 10.52 12.81
C LEU A 361 6.08 10.33 11.29
N CYS A 362 5.90 9.10 10.81
CA CYS A 362 6.08 8.75 9.40
C CYS A 362 5.02 9.42 8.50
N ASP A 363 3.76 9.51 8.93
CA ASP A 363 2.71 10.22 8.20
C ASP A 363 3.08 11.69 7.95
N GLU A 364 3.56 12.39 8.98
CA GLU A 364 4.01 13.79 8.87
C GLU A 364 5.27 13.96 8.01
N LEU A 365 6.23 13.02 8.13
CA LEU A 365 7.44 13.05 7.31
C LEU A 365 7.12 12.82 5.83
N GLN A 366 6.13 11.98 5.52
CA GLN A 366 5.71 11.68 4.15
C GLN A 366 4.97 12.87 3.54
N CYS A 367 5.68 13.83 2.96
CA CYS A 367 5.05 14.99 2.32
C CYS A 367 5.51 15.24 0.88
N TRP A 368 6.31 14.32 0.34
CA TRP A 368 6.78 14.32 -1.05
C TRP A 368 5.94 13.40 -1.93
N ASP A 369 6.06 13.60 -3.24
CA ASP A 369 5.49 12.75 -4.29
C ASP A 369 3.99 12.43 -4.21
N ARG A 370 3.25 13.16 -3.38
CA ARG A 370 1.80 13.01 -3.30
C ARG A 370 1.15 13.66 -4.53
N THR A 371 0.65 12.86 -5.47
CA THR A 371 -0.06 13.35 -6.67
C THR A 371 -1.24 14.24 -6.26
N ALA A 372 -1.26 15.48 -6.75
CA ALA A 372 -2.26 16.47 -6.35
C ALA A 372 -3.51 16.42 -7.24
N TYR A 373 -4.63 15.97 -6.68
CA TYR A 373 -5.91 15.95 -7.39
C TYR A 373 -6.70 17.25 -7.22
N GLY A 374 -6.66 17.85 -6.02
CA GLY A 374 -7.49 19.02 -5.68
C GLY A 374 -7.05 20.34 -6.33
N GLN A 375 -8.01 21.26 -6.55
CA GLN A 375 -7.81 22.49 -7.33
C GLN A 375 -6.70 23.42 -6.78
N ASN A 376 -6.61 23.59 -5.46
CA ASN A 376 -5.58 24.43 -4.84
C ASN A 376 -4.24 23.69 -4.74
N THR A 377 -4.26 22.38 -4.50
CA THR A 377 -3.06 21.56 -4.37
C THR A 377 -2.27 21.50 -5.67
N ARG A 378 -2.93 21.49 -6.84
CA ARG A 378 -2.27 21.54 -8.16
C ARG A 378 -1.40 22.78 -8.38
N ARG A 379 -1.65 23.87 -7.63
CA ARG A 379 -0.88 25.12 -7.76
C ARG A 379 0.33 25.17 -6.83
N GLN A 380 0.37 24.35 -5.78
CA GLN A 380 1.46 24.32 -4.81
C GLN A 380 2.66 23.54 -5.37
N VAL A 381 3.86 23.96 -4.97
CA VAL A 381 5.09 23.22 -5.25
C VAL A 381 5.45 22.44 -3.99
N SER A 382 5.46 21.12 -4.12
CA SER A 382 5.82 20.16 -3.07
C SER A 382 7.16 19.52 -3.42
N PRO A 383 7.89 18.95 -2.44
CA PRO A 383 9.05 18.13 -2.75
C PRO A 383 8.62 16.93 -3.62
N PHE A 384 9.49 16.54 -4.55
CA PHE A 384 9.22 15.40 -5.44
C PHE A 384 9.88 14.11 -4.97
N GLY A 385 10.85 14.20 -4.06
CA GLY A 385 11.55 13.07 -3.46
C GLY A 385 12.04 13.44 -2.07
N ALA A 386 12.47 12.44 -1.30
CA ALA A 386 13.09 12.61 0.00
C ALA A 386 14.05 11.45 0.28
N ASP A 387 15.00 11.69 1.17
CA ASP A 387 15.87 10.65 1.73
C ASP A 387 16.02 10.82 3.25
N LEU A 388 16.31 9.72 3.93
CA LEU A 388 16.45 9.66 5.39
C LEU A 388 17.85 9.22 5.78
N PHE A 389 18.44 9.94 6.72
CA PHE A 389 19.74 9.63 7.31
C PHE A 389 19.61 9.54 8.83
N PHE A 390 20.43 8.70 9.44
CA PHE A 390 20.44 8.46 10.88
C PHE A 390 21.82 8.82 11.41
N GLU A 391 21.89 9.86 12.25
CA GLU A 391 23.13 10.46 12.74
C GLU A 391 22.97 10.74 14.24
N ASP A 392 23.93 10.34 15.07
CA ASP A 392 23.92 10.54 16.53
C ASP A 392 22.62 10.03 17.23
N GLY A 393 22.01 8.97 16.70
CA GLY A 393 20.73 8.42 17.17
C GLY A 393 19.49 9.24 16.79
N GLY A 394 19.69 10.37 16.09
CA GLY A 394 18.66 11.25 15.54
C GLY A 394 18.25 10.89 14.11
N ILE A 395 17.20 11.55 13.62
CA ILE A 395 16.71 11.42 12.24
C ILE A 395 16.99 12.72 11.49
N ARG A 396 17.56 12.62 10.29
CA ARG A 396 17.72 13.71 9.34
C ARG A 396 16.94 13.40 8.06
N ALA A 397 15.92 14.20 7.78
CA ALA A 397 15.15 14.14 6.55
C ALA A 397 15.64 15.20 5.55
N GLU A 398 16.02 14.79 4.35
CA GLU A 398 16.34 15.69 3.25
C GLU A 398 15.24 15.63 2.18
N TYR A 399 14.67 16.78 1.82
CA TYR A 399 13.60 16.87 0.83
C TYR A 399 14.09 17.51 -0.47
N TRP A 400 13.75 16.91 -1.62
CA TRP A 400 14.22 17.36 -2.92
C TRP A 400 13.15 18.15 -3.67
N TYR A 401 13.54 19.34 -4.13
CA TYR A 401 12.71 20.21 -4.96
C TYR A 401 13.28 20.32 -6.36
N ASP A 402 12.37 20.41 -7.34
CA ASP A 402 12.74 20.55 -8.74
C ASP A 402 13.40 21.92 -8.97
N GLY A 403 14.65 21.91 -9.43
CA GLY A 403 15.43 23.11 -9.74
C GLY A 403 14.72 24.04 -10.73
N SER A 404 13.94 23.50 -11.67
CA SER A 404 13.15 24.30 -12.63
C SER A 404 12.02 25.10 -11.96
N MET A 405 11.57 24.67 -10.77
CA MET A 405 10.47 25.30 -10.03
C MET A 405 10.96 26.22 -8.90
N LYS A 406 12.26 26.53 -8.83
CA LYS A 406 12.89 27.23 -7.70
C LYS A 406 12.19 28.51 -7.29
N GLU A 407 11.95 29.43 -8.22
CA GLU A 407 11.28 30.72 -7.92
C GLU A 407 9.88 30.52 -7.34
N LYS A 408 9.10 29.59 -7.90
CA LYS A 408 7.74 29.28 -7.44
C LYS A 408 7.76 28.58 -6.08
N ALA A 409 8.69 27.64 -5.88
CA ALA A 409 8.88 26.92 -4.63
C ALA A 409 9.25 27.86 -3.48
N CYS A 410 10.23 28.76 -3.67
CA CYS A 410 10.65 29.72 -2.64
C CYS A 410 9.51 30.63 -2.15
N ASN A 411 8.53 30.92 -3.01
CA ASN A 411 7.34 31.70 -2.66
C ASN A 411 6.24 30.86 -1.97
N SER A 412 6.32 29.53 -2.02
CA SER A 412 5.33 28.64 -1.41
C SER A 412 5.48 28.60 0.12
N ALA A 413 4.36 28.40 0.83
CA ALA A 413 4.41 28.17 2.27
C ALA A 413 5.04 26.81 2.62
N ALA A 414 4.85 25.80 1.77
CA ALA A 414 5.39 24.46 1.97
C ALA A 414 6.93 24.48 2.08
N TYR A 415 7.61 25.07 1.08
CA TYR A 415 9.07 25.22 1.12
C TYR A 415 9.54 26.08 2.29
N ARG A 416 8.91 27.24 2.52
CA ARG A 416 9.32 28.16 3.61
C ARG A 416 9.18 27.54 5.00
N ASN A 417 8.25 26.60 5.19
CA ASN A 417 8.11 25.90 6.47
C ASN A 417 9.24 24.90 6.73
N MET A 418 9.91 24.42 5.67
CA MET A 418 11.08 23.54 5.73
C MET A 418 12.41 24.31 5.76
N MET A 419 12.38 25.65 5.77
CA MET A 419 13.57 26.48 5.89
C MET A 419 13.71 27.02 7.31
N PRO A 420 14.93 27.06 7.86
CA PRO A 420 15.17 27.66 9.17
C PRO A 420 14.86 29.16 9.14
N LYS A 421 14.14 29.63 10.16
CA LYS A 421 13.87 31.05 10.40
C LYS A 421 15.05 31.69 11.16
N ALA A 422 15.04 33.02 11.24
CA ALA A 422 15.97 33.75 12.11
C ALA A 422 15.86 33.20 13.55
N GLY A 423 16.99 32.71 14.10
CA GLY A 423 17.05 32.04 15.40
C GLY A 423 17.01 30.50 15.36
N GLY A 424 16.99 29.88 14.17
CA GLY A 424 17.11 28.43 14.00
C GLY A 424 15.80 27.64 14.12
N ALA A 425 14.68 28.30 14.42
CA ALA A 425 13.35 27.66 14.47
C ALA A 425 12.93 27.17 13.08
N LEU A 426 12.34 25.98 13.02
CA LEU A 426 11.99 25.30 11.76
C LEU A 426 10.54 24.81 11.86
N LYS A 427 9.63 25.52 11.19
CA LYS A 427 8.19 25.32 11.38
C LYS A 427 7.73 23.88 11.13
N PHE A 428 8.26 23.23 10.09
CA PHE A 428 7.89 21.84 9.78
C PHE A 428 8.22 20.89 10.94
N ARG A 429 9.43 20.97 11.49
CA ARG A 429 9.83 20.19 12.67
C ARG A 429 9.01 20.60 13.90
N ASP A 430 8.83 21.89 14.12
CA ASP A 430 8.13 22.42 15.30
C ASP A 430 6.66 21.99 15.32
N ASP A 431 6.00 21.94 14.15
CA ASP A 431 4.61 21.49 14.00
C ASP A 431 4.46 20.01 14.42
N ILE A 432 5.42 19.13 14.09
CA ILE A 432 5.47 17.73 14.57
C ILE A 432 5.75 17.69 16.08
N GLY A 433 6.67 18.54 16.54
CA GLY A 433 7.05 18.67 17.95
C GLY A 433 5.93 19.14 18.88
N GLU A 434 4.82 19.67 18.34
CA GLU A 434 3.64 20.06 19.14
C GLU A 434 2.95 18.85 19.80
N PHE A 435 3.05 17.66 19.20
CA PHE A 435 2.35 16.46 19.67
C PHE A 435 3.24 15.22 19.80
N LEU A 436 4.43 15.20 19.19
CA LEU A 436 5.45 14.16 19.41
C LEU A 436 6.65 14.70 20.20
N ALA A 437 7.14 13.88 21.12
CA ALA A 437 8.41 14.10 21.83
C ALA A 437 9.58 13.69 20.93
N LEU A 438 10.00 14.57 20.02
CA LEU A 438 11.08 14.31 19.05
C LEU A 438 12.42 13.92 19.72
N GLU A 439 12.64 14.30 20.98
CA GLU A 439 13.77 13.85 21.78
C GLU A 439 13.78 12.33 22.02
N SER A 440 12.64 11.64 21.95
CA SER A 440 12.55 10.19 22.07
C SER A 440 13.24 9.45 20.92
N VAL A 441 13.47 10.11 19.79
CA VAL A 441 14.17 9.56 18.62
C VAL A 441 15.50 10.25 18.36
N GLY A 442 16.14 10.81 19.40
CA GLY A 442 17.42 11.53 19.26
C GLY A 442 17.31 12.90 18.58
N GLY A 443 16.10 13.35 18.26
CA GLY A 443 15.82 14.59 17.54
C GLY A 443 15.51 14.38 16.06
N LEU A 444 14.88 15.40 15.47
CA LEU A 444 14.57 15.47 14.04
C LEU A 444 15.22 16.71 13.45
N SER A 445 16.00 16.53 12.40
CA SER A 445 16.54 17.60 11.57
C SER A 445 15.98 17.52 10.15
N VAL A 446 15.79 18.66 9.52
CA VAL A 446 15.21 18.74 8.15
C VAL A 446 16.05 19.67 7.31
N SER A 447 16.30 19.23 6.07
CA SER A 447 17.02 19.99 5.07
C SER A 447 16.32 19.89 3.71
N THR A 448 16.69 20.76 2.78
CA THR A 448 16.17 20.73 1.41
C THR A 448 17.31 20.83 0.41
N ALA A 449 17.18 20.13 -0.72
CA ALA A 449 18.11 20.22 -1.84
C ALA A 449 17.38 20.48 -3.16
N TRP A 450 18.08 21.12 -4.10
CA TRP A 450 17.60 21.31 -5.46
C TRP A 450 18.14 20.20 -6.33
N GLN A 451 17.25 19.51 -7.05
CA GLN A 451 17.61 18.45 -7.98
C GLN A 451 16.85 18.61 -9.29
N GLU A 452 17.39 18.04 -10.37
CA GLU A 452 16.65 17.93 -11.62
C GLU A 452 15.72 16.73 -11.54
N LYS A 453 14.42 16.98 -11.71
CA LYS A 453 13.43 15.91 -11.66
C LYS A 453 13.53 15.07 -12.94
N LYS A 454 14.21 13.92 -12.86
CA LYS A 454 14.38 12.98 -13.99
C LYS A 454 13.07 12.33 -14.47
N ARG A 455 11.98 12.38 -13.70
CA ARG A 455 10.79 11.55 -13.94
C ARG A 455 10.25 11.65 -15.37
N ALA A 456 10.37 10.53 -16.07
CA ALA A 456 9.52 10.17 -17.20
C ALA A 456 8.09 9.99 -16.68
N ARG A 457 7.26 11.04 -16.76
CA ARG A 457 5.82 10.82 -16.87
C ARG A 457 5.56 10.40 -18.30
N ASN A 458 5.76 9.12 -18.61
CA ASN A 458 5.11 8.56 -19.80
C ASN A 458 3.61 8.69 -19.54
N ARG A 459 2.99 9.71 -20.13
CA ARG A 459 1.54 9.80 -20.19
C ARG A 459 1.13 8.83 -21.28
N TYR A 460 0.89 7.60 -20.88
CA TYR A 460 0.29 6.60 -21.74
C TYR A 460 -1.14 7.04 -22.09
N ALA A 461 -1.57 6.76 -23.33
CA ALA A 461 -2.92 7.09 -23.76
C ALA A 461 -3.99 6.15 -23.19
N SER A 462 -3.62 4.93 -22.78
CA SER A 462 -4.55 4.03 -22.13
C SER A 462 -4.90 4.51 -20.73
N GLU A 463 -6.17 4.40 -20.34
CA GLU A 463 -6.63 4.61 -18.97
C GLU A 463 -7.02 3.23 -18.42
N SER A 464 -6.36 2.78 -17.36
CA SER A 464 -6.73 1.54 -16.65
C SER A 464 -7.29 1.89 -15.29
N ASP A 465 -8.50 1.39 -15.02
CA ASP A 465 -8.96 1.22 -13.65
C ASP A 465 -8.42 -0.11 -13.10
N TYR A 466 -7.94 -0.07 -11.86
CA TYR A 466 -7.13 -1.11 -11.22
C TYR A 466 -7.80 -2.50 -11.17
N LEU A 467 -9.13 -2.51 -11.00
CA LEU A 467 -9.96 -3.71 -10.81
C LEU A 467 -9.83 -4.75 -11.92
N ASN A 468 -9.52 -4.30 -13.13
CA ASN A 468 -9.49 -5.18 -14.29
C ASN A 468 -8.12 -5.82 -14.49
N LEU A 469 -7.04 -5.30 -13.87
CA LEU A 469 -5.72 -5.92 -13.95
C LEU A 469 -5.68 -7.29 -13.25
N TYR A 470 -6.40 -7.44 -12.14
CA TYR A 470 -6.50 -8.71 -11.44
C TYR A 470 -7.32 -9.72 -12.21
N ASP A 471 -8.54 -9.36 -12.64
CA ASP A 471 -9.41 -10.25 -13.43
C ASP A 471 -8.73 -10.65 -14.75
N PHE A 472 -7.95 -9.73 -15.31
CA PHE A 472 -7.17 -10.00 -16.49
C PHE A 472 -5.94 -10.89 -16.20
N ALA A 473 -5.27 -10.74 -15.05
CA ALA A 473 -4.24 -11.66 -14.58
C ALA A 473 -4.80 -13.08 -14.31
N LEU A 474 -6.02 -13.19 -13.77
CA LEU A 474 -6.74 -14.47 -13.64
C LEU A 474 -6.93 -15.13 -15.01
N ALA A 475 -7.38 -14.36 -15.98
CA ALA A 475 -7.64 -14.84 -17.32
C ALA A 475 -6.35 -15.24 -18.06
N LEU A 476 -5.27 -14.47 -17.89
CA LEU A 476 -3.93 -14.83 -18.36
C LEU A 476 -3.44 -16.14 -17.73
N ASN A 477 -3.75 -16.42 -16.47
CA ASN A 477 -3.43 -17.70 -15.86
C ASN A 477 -4.31 -18.84 -16.41
N GLY A 478 -5.62 -18.60 -16.57
CA GLY A 478 -6.59 -19.57 -17.09
C GLY A 478 -6.21 -20.18 -18.44
N ARG A 479 -5.44 -19.46 -19.27
CA ARG A 479 -4.91 -19.96 -20.55
C ARG A 479 -3.96 -21.15 -20.39
N TYR A 480 -3.11 -21.14 -19.36
CA TYR A 480 -2.11 -22.18 -19.15
C TYR A 480 -2.75 -23.52 -18.77
N ASN A 481 -3.95 -23.46 -18.19
CA ASN A 481 -4.76 -24.64 -17.87
C ASN A 481 -5.76 -24.98 -18.99
N GLN A 482 -5.68 -24.31 -20.16
CA GLN A 482 -6.61 -24.44 -21.30
C GLN A 482 -8.08 -24.20 -20.93
N LYS A 483 -8.33 -23.51 -19.80
CA LYS A 483 -9.68 -23.16 -19.34
C LYS A 483 -10.25 -21.97 -20.11
N LEU A 484 -9.37 -21.09 -20.60
CA LEU A 484 -9.73 -19.95 -21.43
C LEU A 484 -9.15 -20.07 -22.84
N THR A 485 -10.04 -20.05 -23.83
CA THR A 485 -9.72 -19.82 -25.24
C THR A 485 -10.59 -18.66 -25.76
N PRO A 486 -10.21 -17.98 -26.86
CA PRO A 486 -11.08 -16.95 -27.45
C PRO A 486 -12.52 -17.46 -27.72
N GLU A 487 -12.65 -18.73 -28.10
CA GLU A 487 -13.93 -19.38 -28.40
C GLU A 487 -14.74 -19.72 -27.14
N SER A 488 -14.08 -20.01 -26.01
CA SER A 488 -14.77 -20.25 -24.74
C SER A 488 -15.34 -18.95 -24.17
N VAL A 489 -14.59 -17.84 -24.30
CA VAL A 489 -14.99 -16.49 -23.88
C VAL A 489 -16.25 -16.02 -24.61
N GLU A 490 -16.31 -16.21 -25.93
CA GLU A 490 -17.47 -15.80 -26.76
C GLU A 490 -18.76 -16.60 -26.49
N LYS A 491 -18.67 -17.74 -25.79
CA LYS A 491 -19.80 -18.64 -25.50
C LYS A 491 -20.29 -18.58 -24.05
N LEU A 492 -19.65 -17.79 -23.17
CA LEU A 492 -20.06 -17.66 -21.77
C LEU A 492 -21.40 -16.92 -21.66
N GLU A 493 -22.46 -17.63 -21.23
CA GLU A 493 -23.73 -16.99 -20.85
C GLU A 493 -23.58 -16.25 -19.50
N GLU A 494 -24.33 -15.17 -19.26
CA GLU A 494 -24.25 -14.36 -18.02
C GLU A 494 -24.36 -15.20 -16.73
N LYS A 495 -25.12 -16.31 -16.75
CA LYS A 495 -25.32 -17.17 -15.58
C LYS A 495 -24.14 -18.08 -15.25
N GLU A 496 -23.23 -18.32 -16.20
CA GLU A 496 -22.09 -19.22 -16.05
C GLU A 496 -20.79 -18.46 -15.70
N GLN A 497 -20.79 -17.14 -15.86
CA GLN A 497 -19.64 -16.27 -15.63
C GLN A 497 -19.14 -16.30 -14.17
N GLU A 498 -20.05 -16.29 -13.18
CA GLU A 498 -19.66 -16.24 -11.76
C GLU A 498 -18.94 -17.53 -11.32
N ALA A 499 -19.49 -18.69 -11.67
CA ALA A 499 -18.87 -19.98 -11.34
C ALA A 499 -17.52 -20.18 -12.05
N PHE A 500 -17.41 -19.70 -13.29
CA PHE A 500 -16.15 -19.72 -14.03
C PHE A 500 -15.11 -18.80 -13.41
N GLN A 501 -15.49 -17.59 -12.98
CA GLN A 501 -14.59 -16.67 -12.29
C GLN A 501 -14.08 -17.27 -10.98
N GLU A 502 -14.96 -17.88 -10.17
CA GLU A 502 -14.54 -18.57 -8.94
C GLU A 502 -13.52 -19.69 -9.21
N GLU A 503 -13.64 -20.39 -10.33
CA GLU A 503 -12.69 -21.43 -10.72
C GLU A 503 -11.32 -20.84 -11.08
N LEU A 504 -11.30 -19.74 -11.84
CA LEU A 504 -10.06 -19.03 -12.17
C LEU A 504 -9.36 -18.47 -10.94
N GLU A 505 -10.12 -17.88 -10.01
CA GLU A 505 -9.60 -17.41 -8.73
C GLU A 505 -8.96 -18.55 -7.94
N ARG A 506 -9.61 -19.71 -7.84
CA ARG A 506 -9.06 -20.89 -7.14
C ARG A 506 -7.78 -21.40 -7.77
N ASP A 507 -7.69 -21.42 -9.10
CA ASP A 507 -6.47 -21.82 -9.80
C ASP A 507 -5.34 -20.80 -9.61
N PHE A 508 -5.68 -19.52 -9.62
CA PHE A 508 -4.73 -18.45 -9.40
C PHE A 508 -4.17 -18.51 -7.98
N ASP A 509 -5.00 -18.68 -6.95
CA ASP A 509 -4.58 -18.78 -5.54
C ASP A 509 -3.67 -19.99 -5.25
N ARG A 510 -3.64 -21.00 -6.14
CA ARG A 510 -2.70 -22.14 -6.05
C ARG A 510 -1.28 -21.80 -6.53
N LEU A 511 -1.11 -20.73 -7.29
CA LEU A 511 0.21 -20.29 -7.74
C LEU A 511 1.03 -19.73 -6.58
N SER A 512 2.36 -19.87 -6.65
CA SER A 512 3.25 -19.13 -5.76
C SER A 512 3.08 -17.62 -5.95
N LEU A 513 3.49 -16.82 -4.96
CA LEU A 513 3.44 -15.36 -5.05
C LEU A 513 4.20 -14.83 -6.28
N GLU A 514 5.37 -15.42 -6.57
CA GLU A 514 6.19 -15.06 -7.75
C GLU A 514 5.38 -15.15 -9.05
N PHE A 515 4.67 -16.26 -9.28
CA PHE A 515 3.90 -16.44 -10.51
C PHE A 515 2.65 -15.57 -10.56
N ARG A 516 2.00 -15.28 -9.43
CA ARG A 516 0.86 -14.34 -9.39
C ARG A 516 1.30 -12.92 -9.72
N LEU A 517 2.40 -12.47 -9.13
CA LEU A 517 3.00 -11.17 -9.46
C LEU A 517 3.44 -11.09 -10.92
N SER A 518 3.99 -12.18 -11.48
CA SER A 518 4.36 -12.23 -12.91
C SER A 518 3.15 -12.07 -13.84
N ASN A 519 2.00 -12.70 -13.52
CA ASN A 519 0.76 -12.50 -14.28
C ASN A 519 0.21 -11.06 -14.14
N LEU A 520 0.28 -10.47 -12.94
CA LEU A 520 -0.10 -9.06 -12.71
C LEU A 520 0.83 -8.10 -13.46
N ALA A 521 2.13 -8.38 -13.50
CA ALA A 521 3.11 -7.59 -14.23
C ALA A 521 2.90 -7.68 -15.74
N GLN A 522 2.56 -8.86 -16.27
CA GLN A 522 2.17 -9.04 -17.68
C GLN A 522 0.92 -8.21 -17.99
N ALA A 523 -0.12 -8.28 -17.14
CA ALA A 523 -1.35 -7.51 -17.28
C ALA A 523 -1.10 -5.99 -17.37
N ARG A 524 -0.24 -5.47 -16.49
CA ARG A 524 0.10 -4.03 -16.45
C ARG A 524 0.90 -3.57 -17.65
N ASN A 525 1.88 -4.37 -18.09
CA ASN A 525 2.79 -3.97 -19.17
C ASN A 525 2.13 -3.90 -20.54
N TYR A 526 0.90 -4.42 -20.71
CA TYR A 526 0.20 -4.28 -21.98
C TYR A 526 -0.04 -2.85 -22.41
N GLN A 527 -0.20 -1.90 -21.48
CA GLN A 527 -0.26 -0.49 -21.85
C GLN A 527 1.00 -0.02 -22.57
N VAL A 528 2.17 -0.42 -22.07
CA VAL A 528 3.48 -0.07 -22.66
C VAL A 528 3.65 -0.78 -24.01
N HIS A 529 3.31 -2.07 -24.08
CA HIS A 529 3.43 -2.86 -25.31
C HIS A 529 2.50 -2.35 -26.43
N LEU A 530 1.25 -2.02 -26.11
CA LEU A 530 0.30 -1.50 -27.07
C LEU A 530 0.74 -0.14 -27.64
N GLU A 531 1.30 0.75 -26.83
CA GLU A 531 1.78 2.04 -27.32
C GLU A 531 2.92 1.89 -28.34
N LYS A 532 3.79 0.87 -28.18
CA LYS A 532 4.88 0.57 -29.13
C LYS A 532 4.39 0.20 -30.52
N ILE A 533 3.20 -0.39 -30.62
CA ILE A 533 2.56 -0.71 -31.91
C ILE A 533 1.54 0.35 -32.36
N GLY A 534 1.47 1.49 -31.65
CA GLY A 534 0.55 2.56 -31.97
C GLY A 534 -0.90 2.27 -31.59
N CYS A 535 -1.13 1.44 -30.56
CA CYS A 535 -2.44 1.10 -30.02
C CYS A 535 -2.61 1.62 -28.58
N PHE A 536 -3.84 1.77 -28.14
CA PHE A 536 -4.22 2.09 -26.76
C PHE A 536 -5.61 1.53 -26.45
N TYR A 537 -6.03 1.53 -25.19
CA TYR A 537 -7.40 1.14 -24.81
C TYR A 537 -8.10 2.23 -24.00
N ASN A 538 -9.43 2.33 -24.12
CA ASN A 538 -10.23 3.26 -23.33
C ASN A 538 -11.62 2.70 -23.03
N SER A 539 -12.18 3.06 -21.88
CA SER A 539 -13.52 2.63 -21.42
C SER A 539 -14.64 3.41 -22.09
N ARG A 540 -14.31 4.57 -22.67
CA ARG A 540 -15.25 5.36 -23.46
C ARG A 540 -15.08 5.01 -24.93
N ALA A 541 -16.21 5.03 -25.63
CA ALA A 541 -16.20 4.95 -27.08
C ALA A 541 -15.45 6.16 -27.66
N MET A 542 -14.30 5.90 -28.28
CA MET A 542 -13.47 6.91 -28.93
C MET A 542 -13.68 6.88 -30.45
N ASP A 543 -13.51 8.03 -31.10
CA ASP A 543 -13.56 8.19 -32.55
C ASP A 543 -12.20 7.80 -33.19
N TYR A 544 -11.81 6.54 -32.99
CA TYR A 544 -10.58 5.93 -33.51
C TYR A 544 -10.91 4.55 -34.08
N GLU A 545 -10.02 4.01 -34.91
CA GLU A 545 -10.17 2.66 -35.47
C GLU A 545 -10.08 1.60 -34.36
N LEU A 546 -11.08 0.73 -34.28
CA LEU A 546 -11.10 -0.39 -33.32
C LEU A 546 -10.12 -1.49 -33.72
N VAL A 547 -9.34 -1.97 -32.75
CA VAL A 547 -8.51 -3.16 -32.92
C VAL A 547 -9.38 -4.40 -32.67
N THR A 548 -9.62 -5.19 -33.71
CA THR A 548 -10.32 -6.48 -33.60
C THR A 548 -9.39 -7.69 -33.63
N ASP A 549 -8.19 -7.49 -34.19
CA ASP A 549 -7.07 -8.43 -34.24
C ASP A 549 -5.74 -7.66 -34.46
N PHE A 550 -4.62 -8.33 -34.17
CA PHE A 550 -3.27 -7.83 -34.42
C PHE A 550 -2.70 -8.41 -35.72
N THR A 551 -1.95 -7.59 -36.45
CA THR A 551 -1.18 -8.06 -37.61
C THR A 551 -0.04 -8.99 -37.15
N LYS A 552 0.55 -9.74 -38.10
CA LYS A 552 1.67 -10.65 -37.77
C LYS A 552 2.88 -9.87 -37.23
N GLU A 553 3.16 -8.71 -37.82
CA GLU A 553 4.26 -7.84 -37.43
C GLU A 553 4.05 -7.21 -36.04
N GLU A 554 2.81 -6.84 -35.72
CA GLU A 554 2.44 -6.35 -34.39
C GLU A 554 2.57 -7.44 -33.34
N LEU A 555 2.07 -8.65 -33.62
CA LEU A 555 2.21 -9.79 -32.71
C LEU A 555 3.67 -10.13 -32.45
N GLU A 556 4.51 -10.18 -33.49
CA GLU A 556 5.95 -10.40 -33.32
C GLU A 556 6.57 -9.36 -32.39
N THR A 557 6.25 -8.07 -32.60
CA THR A 557 6.76 -6.97 -31.77
C THR A 557 6.30 -7.11 -30.32
N LEU A 558 5.02 -7.40 -30.10
CA LEU A 558 4.46 -7.61 -28.77
C LEU A 558 5.08 -8.83 -28.08
N SER A 559 5.31 -9.92 -28.81
CA SER A 559 5.89 -11.15 -28.28
C SER A 559 7.35 -10.98 -27.87
N VAL A 560 8.16 -10.27 -28.66
CA VAL A 560 9.55 -9.93 -28.30
C VAL A 560 9.57 -9.13 -27.00
N LEU A 561 8.74 -8.08 -26.90
CA LEU A 561 8.68 -7.23 -25.70
C LEU A 561 8.24 -8.01 -24.46
N GLU A 562 7.26 -8.90 -24.59
CA GLU A 562 6.78 -9.72 -23.49
C GLU A 562 7.83 -10.74 -23.03
N HIS A 563 8.54 -11.37 -23.96
CA HIS A 563 9.62 -12.30 -23.64
C HIS A 563 10.79 -11.59 -22.94
N GLU A 564 11.19 -10.41 -23.44
CA GLU A 564 12.23 -9.60 -22.80
C GLU A 564 11.86 -9.20 -21.37
N ARG A 565 10.62 -8.73 -21.16
CA ARG A 565 10.06 -8.42 -19.84
C ARG A 565 10.07 -9.63 -18.92
N TRP A 566 9.57 -10.77 -19.40
CA TRP A 566 9.53 -12.03 -18.64
C TRP A 566 10.94 -12.50 -18.25
N ALA A 567 11.88 -12.44 -19.20
CA ALA A 567 13.26 -12.87 -18.98
C ALA A 567 14.00 -11.93 -18.00
N GLU A 568 13.76 -10.62 -18.08
CA GLU A 568 14.27 -9.64 -17.10
C GLU A 568 13.69 -9.89 -15.71
N GLU A 569 12.38 -10.10 -15.60
CA GLU A 569 11.73 -10.43 -14.33
C GLU A 569 12.32 -11.71 -13.72
N LYS A 570 12.48 -12.78 -14.51
CA LYS A 570 13.08 -14.04 -14.06
C LYS A 570 14.53 -13.84 -13.60
N ARG A 571 15.35 -13.13 -14.36
CA ARG A 571 16.73 -12.81 -13.93
C ARG A 571 16.75 -11.99 -12.64
N SER A 572 15.85 -11.02 -12.48
CA SER A 572 15.73 -10.22 -11.25
C SER A 572 15.37 -11.07 -10.04
N MET A 573 14.63 -12.15 -10.26
CA MET A 573 14.27 -13.14 -9.27
C MET A 573 15.35 -14.23 -9.10
N GLY A 574 16.51 -14.09 -9.74
CA GLY A 574 17.65 -15.00 -9.58
C GLY A 574 17.58 -16.28 -10.42
N TRP A 575 16.77 -16.28 -11.48
CA TRP A 575 16.77 -17.38 -12.43
C TRP A 575 17.94 -17.27 -13.41
N VAL A 576 18.53 -18.41 -13.76
CA VAL A 576 19.63 -18.51 -14.74
C VAL A 576 19.29 -19.48 -15.86
N PHE A 577 19.95 -19.34 -17.00
CA PHE A 577 19.78 -20.27 -18.11
C PHE A 577 20.33 -21.66 -17.72
N ALA A 578 19.51 -22.69 -17.91
CA ALA A 578 19.93 -24.09 -18.03
C ALA A 578 18.83 -24.90 -18.70
N ASP A 579 19.18 -25.96 -19.43
CA ASP A 579 18.27 -26.88 -20.12
C ASP A 579 18.33 -28.31 -19.55
N ASP A 580 19.13 -28.51 -18.49
CA ASP A 580 19.44 -29.81 -17.89
C ASP A 580 18.57 -30.13 -16.66
N TYR A 581 17.25 -29.93 -16.77
CA TYR A 581 16.28 -30.30 -15.72
C TYR A 581 15.24 -31.28 -16.25
N GLN A 582 14.77 -32.18 -15.38
CA GLN A 582 13.85 -33.26 -15.78
C GLN A 582 12.38 -32.86 -15.67
N ASN A 583 12.05 -31.93 -14.78
CA ASN A 583 10.67 -31.54 -14.49
C ASN A 583 10.59 -30.13 -13.88
N LYS A 584 9.36 -29.61 -13.78
CA LYS A 584 9.07 -28.27 -13.23
C LYS A 584 9.57 -28.09 -11.78
N GLN A 585 9.45 -29.12 -10.94
CA GLN A 585 9.85 -29.02 -9.55
C GLN A 585 11.36 -28.82 -9.40
N GLU A 586 12.15 -29.61 -10.13
CA GLU A 586 13.61 -29.48 -10.18
C GLU A 586 14.02 -28.11 -10.73
N ARG A 587 13.37 -27.69 -11.82
CA ARG A 587 13.55 -26.38 -12.47
C ARG A 587 13.35 -25.22 -11.50
N ASP A 588 12.21 -25.21 -10.80
CA ASP A 588 11.83 -24.15 -9.87
C ASP A 588 12.72 -24.14 -8.63
N LEU A 589 13.13 -25.32 -8.13
CA LEU A 589 14.04 -25.47 -6.99
C LEU A 589 15.45 -24.93 -7.30
N ARG A 590 15.97 -25.23 -8.49
CA ARG A 590 17.28 -24.76 -8.98
C ARG A 590 17.24 -23.33 -9.52
N ARG A 591 16.05 -22.77 -9.74
CA ARG A 591 15.82 -21.49 -10.44
C ARG A 591 16.52 -21.44 -11.79
N VAL A 592 16.30 -22.46 -12.61
CA VAL A 592 16.85 -22.53 -13.97
C VAL A 592 15.74 -22.50 -15.01
N HIS A 593 15.98 -21.99 -16.21
CA HIS A 593 14.99 -22.07 -17.29
C HIS A 593 15.68 -22.09 -18.66
N CYS A 594 15.23 -22.96 -19.58
CA CYS A 594 15.82 -23.07 -20.92
C CYS A 594 15.53 -21.83 -21.77
N ASP A 595 14.37 -21.20 -21.58
CA ASP A 595 13.95 -20.07 -22.41
C ASP A 595 14.58 -18.72 -22.01
N LEU A 596 15.57 -18.70 -21.09
CA LEU A 596 16.32 -17.48 -20.75
C LEU A 596 17.38 -17.10 -21.81
N ILE A 597 16.99 -17.23 -23.08
CA ILE A 597 17.76 -16.95 -24.30
C ILE A 597 17.05 -15.84 -25.11
N PRO A 598 17.71 -15.25 -26.13
CA PRO A 598 17.06 -14.29 -27.03
C PRO A 598 15.80 -14.87 -27.70
N TYR A 599 14.80 -14.02 -27.95
CA TYR A 599 13.51 -14.44 -28.52
C TYR A 599 13.67 -15.16 -29.86
N GLU A 600 14.62 -14.74 -30.68
CA GLU A 600 14.90 -15.30 -32.00
C GLU A 600 15.38 -16.75 -31.95
N GLU A 601 15.93 -17.19 -30.81
CA GLU A 601 16.47 -18.53 -30.58
C GLU A 601 15.43 -19.49 -29.99
N LEU A 602 14.24 -19.01 -29.62
CA LEU A 602 13.14 -19.84 -29.11
C LEU A 602 12.57 -20.76 -30.20
N THR A 603 12.03 -21.91 -29.77
CA THR A 603 11.23 -22.75 -30.66
C THR A 603 9.89 -22.06 -30.97
N GLU A 604 9.25 -22.45 -32.07
CA GLU A 604 7.95 -21.87 -32.45
C GLU A 604 6.86 -22.19 -31.41
N GLU A 605 6.96 -23.32 -30.69
CA GLU A 605 6.06 -23.63 -29.58
C GLU A 605 6.24 -22.68 -28.39
N GLU A 606 7.46 -22.26 -28.08
CA GLU A 606 7.73 -21.32 -26.99
C GLU A 606 7.31 -19.90 -27.37
N LYS A 607 7.60 -19.45 -28.60
CA LYS A 607 7.14 -18.15 -29.12
C LYS A 607 5.61 -18.02 -29.10
N ALA A 608 4.88 -19.12 -29.32
CA ALA A 608 3.42 -19.12 -29.27
C ALA A 608 2.90 -18.70 -27.88
N LYS A 609 3.63 -18.99 -26.79
CA LYS A 609 3.24 -18.62 -25.42
C LYS A 609 3.25 -17.12 -25.18
N ASP A 610 4.02 -16.36 -25.95
CA ASP A 610 4.06 -14.89 -25.90
C ASP A 610 3.01 -14.24 -26.82
N ALA A 611 2.66 -14.89 -27.93
CA ALA A 611 1.72 -14.36 -28.93
C ALA A 611 0.24 -14.60 -28.59
N GLU A 612 -0.11 -15.80 -28.11
CA GLU A 612 -1.48 -16.16 -27.74
C GLU A 612 -2.15 -15.24 -26.70
N PRO A 613 -1.48 -14.82 -25.60
CA PRO A 613 -2.12 -13.97 -24.60
C PRO A 613 -2.45 -12.58 -25.14
N MET A 614 -1.72 -12.07 -26.13
CA MET A 614 -2.03 -10.80 -26.80
C MET A 614 -3.37 -10.89 -27.55
N ARG A 615 -3.63 -12.02 -28.23
CA ARG A 615 -4.91 -12.22 -28.92
C ARG A 615 -6.07 -12.38 -27.94
N LEU A 616 -5.83 -13.12 -26.86
CA LEU A 616 -6.82 -13.32 -25.81
C LEU A 616 -7.18 -11.98 -25.13
N LEU A 617 -6.19 -11.11 -24.90
CA LEU A 617 -6.37 -9.78 -24.33
C LEU A 617 -7.44 -8.95 -25.05
N ILE A 618 -7.48 -8.93 -26.39
CA ILE A 618 -8.51 -8.17 -27.14
C ILE A 618 -9.93 -8.58 -26.71
N ARG A 619 -10.16 -9.89 -26.57
CA ARG A 619 -11.48 -10.43 -26.19
C ARG A 619 -11.77 -10.21 -24.71
N LEU A 620 -10.75 -10.32 -23.87
CA LEU A 620 -10.90 -10.16 -22.42
C LEU A 620 -11.17 -8.71 -22.00
N LEU A 621 -10.54 -7.73 -22.66
CA LEU A 621 -10.82 -6.31 -22.39
C LEU A 621 -12.28 -5.94 -22.69
N ASP A 622 -12.85 -6.50 -23.77
CA ASP A 622 -14.25 -6.30 -24.11
C ASP A 622 -15.19 -6.97 -23.09
N LEU A 623 -14.85 -8.18 -22.63
CA LEU A 623 -15.66 -8.94 -21.67
C LEU A 623 -15.63 -8.36 -20.25
N TYR A 624 -14.44 -8.08 -19.71
CA TYR A 624 -14.26 -7.78 -18.29
C TYR A 624 -14.39 -6.28 -17.95
N ASP A 625 -14.22 -5.39 -18.92
CA ASP A 625 -14.16 -3.94 -18.65
C ASP A 625 -14.98 -3.09 -19.63
N GLY A 626 -15.53 -3.70 -20.69
CA GLY A 626 -16.10 -2.96 -21.81
C GLY A 626 -15.08 -2.01 -22.48
N LEU A 627 -13.79 -2.23 -22.22
CA LEU A 627 -12.68 -1.49 -22.79
C LEU A 627 -12.61 -1.83 -24.27
N ARG A 628 -12.39 -0.79 -25.06
CA ARG A 628 -12.14 -0.93 -26.49
C ARG A 628 -10.71 -0.55 -26.77
N MET A 629 -10.05 -1.40 -27.55
CA MET A 629 -8.73 -1.10 -28.09
C MET A 629 -8.86 -0.29 -29.37
N TYR A 630 -7.99 0.70 -29.50
CA TYR A 630 -7.97 1.66 -30.59
C TYR A 630 -6.57 1.79 -31.17
N ARG A 631 -6.49 2.07 -32.46
CA ARG A 631 -5.26 2.46 -33.15
C ARG A 631 -5.15 3.97 -33.15
N PHE A 632 -3.98 4.53 -32.86
CA PHE A 632 -3.74 5.97 -33.07
C PHE A 632 -3.96 6.29 -34.55
N ALA A 633 -4.67 7.38 -34.82
CA ALA A 633 -4.79 7.90 -36.17
C ALA A 633 -3.38 8.27 -36.68
N ARG A 634 -2.96 7.66 -37.79
CA ARG A 634 -1.69 7.96 -38.47
C ARG A 634 -1.68 9.36 -39.06
#